data_AF-A0A7Y4K200-F1
#
_entry.id   AF-A0A7Y4K200-F1
#
_cell.length_a   1.000
_cell.length_b   1.000
_cell.length_c   1.000
_cell.angle_alpha   90.00
_cell.angle_beta   90.00
_cell.angle_gamma   90.00
#
_symmetry.space_group_name_H-M   'P 1'
#
loop_
_entity.id
_entity.type
_entity.pdbx_description
1 polymer ?
#
loop_
_entity_poly.entity_id
_entity_poly.type
_entity_poly.pdbx_seq_one_letter_code
_entity_poly.pdbx_strand_id
1 'polypeptide(L)'
;VGTADQVLAAANSELLLRGKSELNVRVVSNPEFLKEGSALADCMRPDRIIIGARDDAAREQMSELYAPFCRNHEKLMFMDNRSAELTKYAANAMLATRISFMNELANLTELLGADIEAVRKGIGSDPRIGYHFIY
;
A
#
# COMPACT_ATOMS: atom_id res chain seq x y z
N VAL A 1 -1.40 -12.57 -3.57
CA VAL A 1 -0.07 -12.64 -2.92
C VAL A 1 0.70 -13.80 -3.52
N GLY A 2 1.97 -13.59 -3.87
CA GLY A 2 2.83 -14.51 -4.62
C GLY A 2 3.06 -14.11 -6.08
N THR A 3 2.63 -12.92 -6.50
CA THR A 3 2.77 -12.48 -7.90
C THR A 3 4.23 -12.29 -8.27
N ALA A 4 5.06 -11.74 -7.37
CA ALA A 4 6.49 -11.62 -7.59
C ALA A 4 7.17 -12.97 -7.86
N ASP A 5 6.71 -14.05 -7.23
CA ASP A 5 7.26 -15.39 -7.42
C ASP A 5 6.91 -15.93 -8.81
N GLN A 6 5.68 -15.68 -9.28
CA GLN A 6 5.24 -16.05 -10.63
C GLN A 6 6.00 -15.27 -11.71
N VAL A 7 6.23 -13.97 -11.49
CA VAL A 7 7.00 -13.13 -12.40
C VAL A 7 8.45 -13.61 -12.48
N LEU A 8 9.08 -13.91 -11.33
CA LEU A 8 10.44 -14.45 -11.30
C LEU A 8 10.54 -15.80 -12.01
N ALA A 9 9.58 -16.70 -11.78
CA ALA A 9 9.52 -17.99 -12.44
C ALA A 9 9.39 -17.84 -13.97
N ALA A 10 8.47 -16.98 -14.43
CA ALA A 10 8.28 -16.71 -15.84
C ALA A 10 9.53 -16.13 -16.51
N ALA A 11 10.19 -15.17 -15.84
CA ALA A 11 11.43 -14.56 -16.34
C ALA A 11 12.57 -15.59 -16.45
N ASN A 12 12.75 -16.44 -15.43
CA ASN A 12 13.79 -17.47 -15.43
C ASN A 12 13.53 -18.56 -16.48
N SER A 13 12.26 -18.97 -16.65
CA SER A 13 11.88 -19.92 -17.71
C SER A 13 12.20 -19.37 -19.10
N GLU A 14 11.91 -18.10 -19.36
CA GLU A 14 12.20 -17.47 -20.64
C GLU A 14 13.72 -17.33 -20.90
N LEU A 15 14.49 -16.96 -19.88
CA LEU A 15 15.95 -16.92 -19.98
C LEU A 15 16.55 -18.28 -20.29
N LEU A 16 16.04 -19.34 -19.67
CA LEU A 16 16.47 -20.71 -19.95
C LEU A 16 16.18 -21.10 -21.40
N LEU A 17 14.98 -20.82 -21.91
CA LEU A 17 14.60 -21.11 -23.30
C LEU A 17 15.48 -20.37 -24.32
N ARG A 18 15.97 -19.18 -23.96
CA ARG A 18 16.88 -18.38 -24.79
C ARG A 18 18.36 -18.73 -24.63
N GLY A 19 18.70 -19.70 -23.78
CA GLY A 19 20.09 -20.07 -23.47
C GLY A 19 20.86 -18.96 -22.72
N LYS A 20 20.15 -18.15 -21.92
CA LYS A 20 20.69 -17.02 -21.14
C LYS A 20 20.57 -17.21 -19.63
N SER A 21 20.78 -18.44 -19.15
CA SER A 21 20.63 -18.81 -17.74
C SER A 21 21.69 -18.20 -16.81
N GLU A 22 22.74 -17.59 -17.36
CA GLU A 22 23.74 -16.83 -16.63
C GLU A 22 23.24 -15.47 -16.13
N LEU A 23 22.14 -14.96 -16.69
CA LEU A 23 21.56 -13.68 -16.28
C LEU A 23 20.72 -13.83 -15.01
N ASN A 24 20.95 -12.95 -14.03
CA ASN A 24 20.21 -12.93 -12.78
C ASN A 24 19.08 -11.90 -12.81
N VAL A 25 17.84 -12.35 -12.60
CA VAL A 25 16.65 -11.49 -12.48
C VAL A 25 16.30 -11.27 -11.03
N ARG A 26 16.02 -10.02 -10.66
CA ARG A 26 15.46 -9.63 -9.36
C ARG A 26 14.07 -9.06 -9.56
N VAL A 27 13.15 -9.46 -8.69
CA VAL A 27 11.77 -8.97 -8.69
C VAL A 27 11.48 -8.34 -7.33
N VAL A 28 11.07 -7.08 -7.37
CA VAL A 28 10.66 -6.28 -6.21
C VAL A 28 9.17 -5.96 -6.31
N SER A 29 8.50 -5.88 -5.16
CA SER A 29 7.10 -5.44 -5.08
C SER A 29 7.04 -4.02 -4.56
N ASN A 30 6.71 -3.04 -5.42
CA ASN A 30 6.54 -1.64 -5.02
C ASN A 30 5.07 -1.23 -5.19
N PRO A 31 4.17 -1.57 -4.25
CA PRO A 31 2.77 -1.18 -4.35
C PRO A 31 2.59 0.34 -4.31
N GLU A 32 1.68 0.86 -5.13
CA GLU A 32 1.28 2.27 -5.10
C GLU A 32 0.20 2.52 -4.03
N PHE A 33 0.08 3.74 -3.51
CA PHE A 33 -0.99 4.17 -2.60
C PHE A 33 -1.61 5.51 -3.01
N LEU A 34 -1.63 5.79 -4.30
CA LEU A 34 -2.08 7.07 -4.85
C LEU A 34 -3.61 7.15 -4.83
N LYS A 35 -4.15 8.35 -4.64
CA LYS A 35 -5.59 8.61 -4.77
C LYS A 35 -5.89 9.25 -6.13
N GLU A 36 -6.99 8.84 -6.76
CA GLU A 36 -7.51 9.51 -7.95
C GLU A 36 -7.77 10.99 -7.64
N GLY A 37 -7.38 11.89 -8.57
CA GLY A 37 -7.48 13.34 -8.39
C GLY A 37 -6.33 14.00 -7.62
N SER A 38 -5.44 13.24 -6.97
CA SER A 38 -4.24 13.78 -6.29
C SER A 38 -2.94 13.02 -6.59
N ALA A 39 -2.98 12.09 -7.55
CA ALA A 39 -1.88 11.19 -7.89
C ALA A 39 -0.51 11.87 -8.12
N LEU A 40 -0.46 13.05 -8.76
CA LEU A 40 0.79 13.78 -8.96
C LEU A 40 1.39 14.26 -7.63
N ALA A 41 0.55 14.84 -6.75
CA ALA A 41 0.99 15.33 -5.46
C ALA A 41 1.42 14.18 -4.54
N ASP A 42 0.64 13.10 -4.52
CA ASP A 42 0.91 11.89 -3.73
C ASP A 42 2.21 11.19 -4.21
N CYS A 43 2.47 11.17 -5.52
CA CYS A 43 3.70 10.59 -6.07
C CYS A 43 4.94 11.44 -5.73
N MET A 44 4.82 12.76 -5.76
CA MET A 44 5.94 13.67 -5.45
C MET A 44 6.21 13.79 -3.94
N ARG A 45 5.21 13.55 -3.09
CA ARG A 45 5.31 13.65 -1.63
C ARG A 45 4.54 12.52 -0.94
N PRO A 46 4.98 11.25 -1.10
CA PRO A 46 4.30 10.14 -0.46
C PRO A 46 4.47 10.21 1.05
N ASP A 47 3.46 9.74 1.81
CA ASP A 47 3.58 9.58 3.26
C ASP A 47 4.59 8.49 3.62
N ARG A 48 4.58 7.38 2.86
CA ARG A 48 5.48 6.22 2.95
C ARG A 48 5.56 5.52 1.59
N ILE A 49 6.66 4.82 1.36
CA ILE A 49 6.92 4.02 0.16
C ILE A 49 7.24 2.60 0.64
N ILE A 50 6.42 1.63 0.26
CA ILE A 50 6.61 0.23 0.64
C ILE A 50 7.35 -0.50 -0.47
N ILE A 51 8.41 -1.23 -0.09
CA ILE A 51 9.22 -2.00 -1.02
C ILE A 51 9.39 -3.42 -0.48
N GLY A 52 8.82 -4.36 -1.22
CA GLY A 52 9.12 -5.77 -1.13
C GLY A 52 10.44 -6.07 -1.84
N ALA A 53 11.41 -6.62 -1.13
CA ALA A 53 12.67 -7.08 -1.71
C ALA A 53 13.19 -8.31 -0.95
N ARG A 54 13.89 -9.21 -1.65
CA ARG A 54 14.43 -10.46 -1.07
C ARG A 54 15.92 -10.40 -0.73
N ASP A 55 16.67 -9.47 -1.31
CA ASP A 55 18.11 -9.33 -1.16
C ASP A 55 18.55 -7.88 -0.98
N ASP A 56 19.71 -7.68 -0.36
CA ASP A 56 20.22 -6.35 -0.01
C ASP A 56 20.61 -5.53 -1.24
N ALA A 57 21.04 -6.16 -2.33
CA ALA A 57 21.37 -5.44 -3.57
C ALA A 57 20.12 -4.79 -4.18
N ALA A 58 18.98 -5.49 -4.17
CA ALA A 58 17.70 -4.89 -4.58
C ALA A 58 17.30 -3.73 -3.65
N ARG A 59 17.53 -3.85 -2.34
CA ARG A 59 17.21 -2.78 -1.37
C ARG A 59 18.07 -1.54 -1.58
N GLU A 60 19.35 -1.72 -1.84
CA GLU A 60 20.29 -0.64 -2.14
C GLU A 60 19.90 0.09 -3.43
N GLN A 61 19.65 -0.65 -4.52
CA GLN A 61 19.21 -0.09 -5.80
C GLN A 61 17.90 0.70 -5.67
N MET A 62 16.93 0.17 -4.93
CA MET A 62 15.66 0.87 -4.70
C MET A 62 15.83 2.09 -3.78
N SER A 63 16.77 2.06 -2.85
CA SER A 63 17.08 3.20 -2.00
C SER A 63 17.70 4.34 -2.80
N GLU A 64 18.63 4.02 -3.71
CA GLU A 64 19.22 5.00 -4.62
C GLU A 64 18.16 5.62 -5.54
N LEU A 65 17.28 4.78 -6.11
CA LEU A 65 16.17 5.23 -6.97
C LEU A 65 15.26 6.24 -6.26
N TYR A 66 14.93 6.00 -4.99
CA TYR A 66 14.02 6.84 -4.21
C TYR A 66 14.69 7.94 -3.38
N ALA A 67 16.03 7.97 -3.31
CA ALA A 67 16.78 8.98 -2.57
C ALA A 67 16.37 10.43 -2.88
N PRO A 68 16.09 10.83 -4.15
CA PRO A 68 15.65 12.19 -4.46
C PRO A 68 14.31 12.59 -3.81
N PHE A 69 13.45 11.62 -3.49
CA PHE A 69 12.10 11.83 -2.95
C PHE A 69 12.05 11.73 -1.42
N CYS A 70 13.13 11.24 -0.78
CA CYS A 70 13.20 10.99 0.66
C CYS A 70 14.06 11.99 1.44
N ARG A 71 14.42 13.15 0.85
CA ARG A 71 15.41 14.10 1.41
C ARG A 71 15.15 14.62 2.83
N ASN A 72 13.88 14.64 3.28
CA ASN A 72 13.52 15.25 4.55
C ASN A 72 13.17 14.24 5.66
N HIS A 73 12.78 13.01 5.31
CA HIS A 73 12.40 11.95 6.26
C HIS A 73 12.58 10.58 5.58
N GLU A 74 13.03 9.57 6.33
CA GLU A 74 13.07 8.19 5.83
C GLU A 74 11.64 7.67 5.65
N LYS A 75 11.25 7.52 4.38
CA LYS A 75 9.90 7.09 3.96
C LYS A 75 9.86 5.68 3.41
N LEU A 76 11.03 5.08 3.20
CA LEU A 76 11.19 3.74 2.66
C LEU A 76 10.92 2.71 3.75
N MET A 77 10.01 1.78 3.47
CA MET A 77 9.71 0.65 4.34
C MET A 77 9.98 -0.64 3.58
N PHE A 78 11.08 -1.30 3.93
CA PHE A 78 11.47 -2.57 3.34
C PHE A 78 10.81 -3.75 4.06
N MET A 79 10.33 -4.72 3.27
CA MET A 79 9.78 -5.99 3.74
C MET A 79 9.96 -7.06 2.64
N ASP A 80 9.47 -8.28 2.87
CA ASP A 80 9.47 -9.30 1.80
C ASP A 80 8.36 -9.03 0.76
N ASN A 81 8.49 -9.59 -0.44
CA ASN A 81 7.55 -9.37 -1.54
C ASN A 81 6.11 -9.73 -1.20
N ARG A 82 5.88 -10.79 -0.42
CA ARG A 82 4.53 -11.25 -0.10
C ARG A 82 3.87 -10.29 0.90
N SER A 83 4.62 -9.81 1.88
CA SER A 83 4.16 -8.78 2.82
C SER A 83 3.84 -7.46 2.13
N ALA A 84 4.68 -7.03 1.18
CA ALA A 84 4.42 -5.80 0.42
C ALA A 84 3.14 -5.89 -0.42
N GLU A 85 2.98 -6.99 -1.15
CA GLU A 85 1.75 -7.26 -1.92
C GLU A 85 0.52 -7.28 -1.01
N LEU A 86 0.57 -8.01 0.10
CA LEU A 86 -0.56 -8.10 1.05
C LEU A 86 -0.89 -6.74 1.66
N THR A 87 0.12 -5.92 1.96
CA THR A 87 -0.09 -4.60 2.56
C THR A 87 -0.95 -3.70 1.66
N LYS A 88 -0.81 -3.79 0.33
CA LYS A 88 -1.68 -3.06 -0.60
C LYS A 88 -3.15 -3.47 -0.46
N TYR A 89 -3.41 -4.78 -0.45
CA TYR A 89 -4.77 -5.30 -0.28
C TYR A 89 -5.34 -4.95 1.08
N ALA A 90 -4.57 -5.14 2.16
CA ALA A 90 -4.99 -4.86 3.52
C ALA A 90 -5.33 -3.39 3.73
N ALA A 91 -4.51 -2.47 3.20
CA ALA A 91 -4.76 -1.03 3.29
C ALA A 91 -6.08 -0.65 2.59
N ASN A 92 -6.26 -1.06 1.32
CA ASN A 92 -7.48 -0.75 0.58
C ASN A 92 -8.72 -1.38 1.21
N ALA A 93 -8.61 -2.62 1.69
CA ALA A 93 -9.70 -3.30 2.40
C ALA A 93 -10.08 -2.57 3.69
N MET A 94 -9.11 -2.15 4.50
CA MET A 94 -9.37 -1.40 5.73
C MET A 94 -10.09 -0.07 5.46
N LEU A 95 -9.67 0.68 4.43
CA LEU A 95 -10.34 1.93 4.05
C LEU A 95 -11.79 1.67 3.61
N ALA A 96 -12.02 0.64 2.80
CA ALA A 96 -13.37 0.24 2.37
C ALA A 96 -14.23 -0.19 3.56
N THR A 97 -13.68 -0.98 4.50
CA THR A 97 -14.39 -1.42 5.70
C THR A 97 -14.84 -0.25 6.56
N ARG A 98 -14.01 0.79 6.74
CA ARG A 98 -14.39 1.98 7.52
C ARG A 98 -15.58 2.72 6.92
N ILE A 99 -15.58 2.89 5.59
CA ILE A 99 -16.70 3.53 4.88
C ILE A 99 -17.97 2.66 5.02
N SER A 100 -17.87 1.35 4.74
CA SER A 100 -19.02 0.44 4.86
C SER A 100 -19.57 0.38 6.29
N PHE A 101 -18.70 0.43 7.30
CA PHE A 101 -19.10 0.47 8.70
C PHE A 101 -19.87 1.74 9.04
N MET A 102 -19.42 2.90 8.54
CA MET A 102 -20.14 4.17 8.73
C MET A 102 -21.48 4.19 8.02
N ASN A 103 -21.57 3.64 6.81
CA ASN A 103 -22.84 3.52 6.10
C ASN A 103 -23.84 2.66 6.87
N GLU A 104 -23.40 1.56 7.46
CA GLU A 104 -24.27 0.70 8.27
C GLU A 104 -24.72 1.38 9.57
N LEU A 105 -23.82 2.14 10.21
CA LEU A 105 -24.19 2.98 11.35
C LEU A 105 -25.21 4.05 10.96
N ALA A 106 -25.09 4.67 9.79
CA ALA A 106 -26.06 5.65 9.31
C ALA A 106 -27.47 5.05 9.23
N ASN A 107 -27.60 3.88 8.60
CA ASN A 107 -28.87 3.14 8.52
C ASN A 107 -29.44 2.84 9.92
N LEU A 108 -28.59 2.42 10.86
CA LEU A 108 -29.00 2.16 12.24
C LEU A 108 -29.47 3.43 12.95
N THR A 109 -28.77 4.56 12.75
CA THR A 109 -29.16 5.82 13.38
C THR A 109 -30.51 6.34 12.90
N GLU A 110 -30.91 6.08 11.65
CA GLU A 110 -32.25 6.42 11.13
C GLU A 110 -33.35 5.69 11.91
N LEU A 111 -33.13 4.42 12.24
CA LEU A 111 -34.06 3.61 13.03
C LEU A 111 -34.13 4.04 14.50
N LEU A 112 -33.01 4.55 15.04
CA LEU A 112 -32.88 4.98 16.42
C LEU A 112 -33.22 6.47 16.65
N GLY A 113 -33.42 7.24 15.59
CA GLY A 113 -33.62 8.69 15.67
C GLY A 113 -32.38 9.46 16.14
N ALA A 114 -31.18 8.94 15.85
CA ALA A 114 -29.90 9.57 16.21
C ALA A 114 -29.28 10.32 15.02
N ASP A 115 -28.38 11.26 15.29
CA ASP A 115 -27.63 12.00 14.28
C ASP A 115 -26.27 11.33 13.99
N ILE A 116 -26.11 10.80 12.78
CA ILE A 116 -24.87 10.15 12.33
C ILE A 116 -23.67 11.09 12.37
N GLU A 117 -23.85 12.39 12.13
CA GLU A 117 -22.74 13.36 12.19
C GLU A 117 -22.23 13.58 13.61
N ALA A 118 -23.13 13.56 14.60
CA ALA A 118 -22.78 13.60 16.01
C ALA A 118 -22.01 12.33 16.41
N VAL A 119 -22.47 11.16 15.97
CA VAL A 119 -21.80 9.86 16.21
C VAL A 119 -20.41 9.86 15.59
N ARG A 120 -20.28 10.28 14.32
CA ARG A 120 -19.02 10.38 13.60
C ARG A 120 -17.99 11.26 14.33
N LYS A 121 -18.40 12.44 14.79
CA LYS A 121 -17.54 13.33 15.58
C LYS A 121 -17.13 12.70 16.90
N GLY A 122 -18.05 12.01 17.56
CA GLY A 122 -17.81 11.27 18.79
C GLY A 122 -16.72 10.23 18.62
N ILE A 123 -16.91 9.26 17.71
CA ILE A 123 -15.94 8.17 17.50
C ILE A 123 -14.63 8.66 16.88
N GLY A 124 -14.68 9.65 15.98
CA GLY A 124 -13.51 10.18 15.29
C GLY A 124 -12.55 10.96 16.20
N SER A 125 -13.05 11.46 17.35
CA SER A 125 -12.22 12.12 18.37
C SER A 125 -11.25 11.17 19.07
N ASP A 126 -11.51 9.86 19.02
CA ASP A 126 -10.58 8.86 19.52
C ASP A 126 -9.39 8.73 18.54
N PRO A 127 -8.15 9.02 18.96
CA PRO A 127 -6.98 8.99 18.09
C PRO A 127 -6.67 7.59 17.53
N ARG A 128 -7.21 6.52 18.14
CA ARG A 128 -7.08 5.14 17.63
C ARG A 128 -7.97 4.90 16.41
N ILE A 129 -9.05 5.69 16.25
CA ILE A 129 -9.98 5.63 15.12
C ILE A 129 -9.65 6.73 14.11
N GLY A 130 -9.54 7.98 14.56
CA GLY A 130 -9.28 9.15 13.74
C GLY A 130 -10.41 9.54 12.77
N TYR A 131 -10.32 10.74 12.20
CA TYR A 131 -11.37 11.32 11.35
C TYR A 131 -11.36 10.89 9.88
N HIS A 132 -10.27 10.28 9.40
CA HIS A 132 -10.13 9.94 8.00
C HIS A 132 -11.00 8.72 7.61
N PHE A 133 -11.62 8.77 6.42
CA PHE A 133 -12.42 7.66 5.85
C PHE A 133 -13.59 7.18 6.74
N ILE A 134 -14.22 8.08 7.49
CA ILE A 134 -15.45 7.81 8.26
C ILE A 134 -16.55 8.85 8.00
N TYR A 135 -16.55 9.46 6.82
CA TYR A 135 -17.57 10.43 6.40
C TYR A 135 -18.89 9.78 6.01
#